data_AF-A0A9W8BD49-F1
#
_entry.id   AF-A0A9W8BD49-F1
#
_cell.length_a   1.000
_cell.length_b   1.000
_cell.length_c   1.000
_cell.angle_alpha   90.00
_cell.angle_beta   90.00
_cell.angle_gamma   90.00
#
_symmetry.space_group_name_H-M   'P 1'
#
loop_
_entity.id
_entity.type
_entity.pdbx_description
1 polymer ?
#
loop_
_entity_poly.entity_id
_entity_poly.type
_entity_poly.pdbx_seq_one_letter_code
_entity_poly.pdbx_strand_id
1 'polypeptide(L)'
;MSEYHAVRGHKLTFKGDKVKTKKKKPKDKKTRTVDDSQSSAADISSADATAHHAWTSVKTVHDLKGPVSIFFNSQPVRCLAVDSDQGVVQGVMAQTNHGTLVDSLSMAQPEAVGHVLVAQRVRNTGSTSKTADSDLKYTFKAFDGKYLSCDAAGTVTVDQLAVGPREMWTPVIRETGISLQSVYDTFLTVGFDPQHESSPTPWPVDCKTDQIGFCQTFVMKCQTRGRSLASTDPDAPTLASMDTANAEQESIKRYQSGRTSHPYMVTGHDRVLKRARRDGKMAEALLDRRERQKSDRYCK
;
A
#
# COMPACT_ATOMS: atom_id res chain seq x y z
N MET A 1 -22.07 31.76 69.76
CA MET A 1 -22.18 31.71 68.27
C MET A 1 -21.00 30.87 67.81
N SER A 2 -21.10 29.62 67.40
CA SER A 2 -22.05 28.98 66.48
C SER A 2 -22.18 27.48 66.81
N GLU A 3 -23.16 27.13 67.64
CA GLU A 3 -23.74 25.78 67.67
C GLU A 3 -24.72 25.64 66.49
N TYR A 4 -24.93 24.42 66.00
CA TYR A 4 -25.97 24.02 65.03
C TYR A 4 -25.74 24.29 63.54
N HIS A 5 -24.80 23.58 62.91
CA HIS A 5 -24.94 23.32 61.45
C HIS A 5 -24.72 21.87 61.01
N ALA A 6 -24.74 20.93 61.96
CA ALA A 6 -24.81 19.49 61.67
C ALA A 6 -26.22 18.95 62.00
N VAL A 7 -27.22 19.28 61.19
CA VAL A 7 -28.51 18.57 61.19
C VAL A 7 -28.94 18.30 59.75
N ARG A 8 -28.98 17.01 59.40
CA ARG A 8 -29.44 16.47 58.12
C ARG A 8 -30.92 16.79 57.90
N GLY A 9 -31.22 17.76 57.06
CA GLY A 9 -32.58 18.00 56.57
C GLY A 9 -32.99 16.92 55.57
N HIS A 10 -33.67 15.87 56.03
CA HIS A 10 -34.40 14.98 55.13
C HIS A 10 -35.54 15.76 54.46
N LYS A 11 -35.64 15.65 53.13
CA LYS A 11 -36.63 16.34 52.31
C LYS A 11 -38.05 15.99 52.79
N LEU A 12 -38.78 16.98 53.28
CA LEU A 12 -40.20 16.89 53.62
C LEU A 12 -40.98 16.60 52.33
N THR A 13 -41.63 15.44 52.24
CA THR A 13 -42.55 15.13 51.14
C THR A 13 -43.97 15.45 51.59
N PHE A 14 -44.66 16.30 50.83
CA PHE A 14 -46.06 16.62 51.09
C PHE A 14 -46.96 15.48 50.58
N LYS A 15 -48.04 15.19 51.31
CA LYS A 15 -49.07 14.22 50.90
C LYS A 15 -49.63 14.64 49.54
N GLY A 16 -49.21 13.97 48.47
CA GLY A 16 -49.67 14.22 47.11
C GLY A 16 -48.69 13.78 46.02
N ASP A 17 -47.38 13.76 46.31
CA ASP A 17 -46.36 13.43 45.30
C ASP A 17 -46.19 11.91 45.11
N LYS A 18 -46.66 11.41 43.96
CA LYS A 18 -46.52 10.01 43.55
C LYS A 18 -45.16 9.75 42.89
N VAL A 19 -44.36 8.88 43.51
CA VAL A 19 -43.08 8.36 42.99
C VAL A 19 -43.32 7.43 41.79
N LYS A 20 -42.67 7.70 40.64
CA LYS A 20 -42.73 6.81 39.46
C LYS A 20 -41.46 5.96 39.33
N THR A 21 -41.64 4.65 39.44
CA THR A 21 -40.61 3.59 39.26
C THR A 21 -40.59 3.04 37.83
N LYS A 22 -39.42 2.53 37.41
CA LYS A 22 -39.05 2.04 36.08
C LYS A 22 -39.79 0.74 35.65
N LYS A 23 -40.05 0.56 34.33
CA LYS A 23 -40.26 -0.77 33.69
C LYS A 23 -39.70 -0.82 32.25
N LYS A 24 -39.28 -2.01 31.81
CA LYS A 24 -38.53 -2.37 30.57
C LYS A 24 -39.43 -2.77 29.37
N LYS A 25 -38.99 -2.41 28.14
CA LYS A 25 -39.09 -3.01 26.75
C LYS A 25 -40.45 -3.53 26.22
N PRO A 26 -40.80 -3.44 24.89
CA PRO A 26 -40.04 -3.96 23.73
C PRO A 26 -40.12 -3.11 22.41
N LYS A 27 -39.81 -3.74 21.26
CA LYS A 27 -39.25 -3.28 19.96
C LYS A 27 -40.32 -3.13 18.85
N ASP A 28 -40.27 -2.08 18.00
CA ASP A 28 -40.24 -2.17 16.50
C ASP A 28 -40.32 -0.82 15.72
N LYS A 29 -39.49 -0.73 14.64
CA LYS A 29 -39.56 -0.03 13.31
C LYS A 29 -40.21 1.37 13.17
N LYS A 30 -39.74 2.38 12.41
CA LYS A 30 -38.91 2.62 11.18
C LYS A 30 -38.41 4.09 11.30
N THR A 31 -37.32 4.59 10.70
CA THR A 31 -37.15 4.98 9.28
C THR A 31 -35.72 5.55 9.07
N ARG A 32 -35.21 5.48 7.84
CA ARG A 32 -33.92 5.97 7.25
C ARG A 32 -33.44 7.35 7.79
N THR A 33 -32.15 7.68 7.96
CA THR A 33 -31.10 7.93 6.93
C THR A 33 -29.68 8.11 7.53
N VAL A 34 -28.67 7.58 6.82
CA VAL A 34 -27.24 7.97 6.63
C VAL A 34 -26.38 8.54 7.79
N ASP A 35 -25.18 7.96 7.85
CA ASP A 35 -24.15 7.88 8.88
C ASP A 35 -22.99 8.86 8.60
N ASP A 36 -22.37 9.44 9.63
CA ASP A 36 -20.93 9.78 9.60
C ASP A 36 -20.36 9.70 11.03
N SER A 37 -19.67 8.59 11.29
CA SER A 37 -19.11 8.25 12.60
C SER A 37 -17.59 8.26 12.52
N GLN A 38 -16.98 9.35 12.96
CA GLN A 38 -15.57 9.44 13.35
C GLN A 38 -15.32 8.56 14.59
N SER A 39 -14.41 7.60 14.51
CA SER A 39 -13.91 6.84 15.65
C SER A 39 -12.58 7.42 16.15
N SER A 40 -12.60 7.79 17.43
CA SER A 40 -11.54 8.44 18.19
C SER A 40 -10.37 7.52 18.51
N ALA A 41 -9.17 8.08 18.37
CA ALA A 41 -7.88 7.56 18.77
C ALA A 41 -7.75 7.32 20.28
N ALA A 42 -7.01 6.28 20.65
CA ALA A 42 -6.36 6.15 21.95
C ALA A 42 -4.95 5.55 21.76
N ASP A 43 -3.96 6.39 22.06
CA ASP A 43 -2.65 6.11 22.65
C ASP A 43 -1.68 5.13 21.96
N ILE A 44 -0.83 5.69 21.09
CA ILE A 44 0.50 5.12 20.77
C ILE A 44 1.55 6.12 21.26
N SER A 45 2.37 5.66 22.20
CA SER A 45 3.51 6.36 22.80
C SER A 45 4.48 6.92 21.76
N SER A 46 4.93 8.15 22.02
CA SER A 46 5.72 9.07 21.18
C SER A 46 7.17 8.66 20.88
N ALA A 47 7.46 7.36 20.70
CA ALA A 47 8.79 6.87 20.33
C ALA A 47 8.87 6.28 18.90
N ASP A 48 7.73 5.94 18.29
CA ASP A 48 7.69 5.26 16.97
C ASP A 48 7.54 6.25 15.78
N ALA A 49 7.07 7.48 16.04
CA ALA A 49 6.80 8.48 15.00
C ALA A 49 8.06 8.97 14.24
N THR A 50 9.24 8.87 14.84
CA THR A 50 10.51 9.32 14.26
C THR A 50 11.17 8.26 13.36
N ALA A 51 10.90 6.97 13.59
CA ALA A 51 11.41 5.90 12.73
C ALA A 51 10.60 5.74 11.42
N HIS A 52 9.38 6.29 11.38
CA HIS A 52 8.45 6.14 10.26
C HIS A 52 8.82 6.95 8.99
N HIS A 53 9.85 7.80 9.04
CA HIS A 53 10.27 8.64 7.91
C HIS A 53 11.64 8.25 7.32
N ALA A 54 12.23 7.15 7.75
CA ALA A 54 13.51 6.70 7.22
C ALA A 54 13.36 6.20 5.77
N TRP A 55 14.15 6.75 4.85
CA TRP A 55 14.28 6.31 3.47
C TRP A 55 15.42 5.29 3.37
N THR A 56 15.10 4.07 2.94
CA THR A 56 16.07 2.97 2.85
C THR A 56 16.23 2.52 1.41
N SER A 57 17.46 2.23 0.99
CA SER A 57 17.72 1.69 -0.35
C SER A 57 17.02 0.34 -0.56
N VAL A 58 16.39 0.19 -1.71
CA VAL A 58 15.74 -1.04 -2.16
C VAL A 58 16.82 -2.07 -2.52
N LYS A 59 16.69 -3.30 -2.00
CA LYS A 59 17.62 -4.41 -2.30
C LYS A 59 16.96 -5.52 -3.11
N THR A 60 15.68 -5.76 -2.85
CA THR A 60 14.91 -6.83 -3.48
C THR A 60 13.69 -6.24 -4.18
N VAL A 61 13.24 -6.87 -5.26
CA VAL A 61 12.07 -6.41 -6.02
C VAL A 61 10.82 -6.32 -5.14
N HIS A 62 10.69 -7.21 -4.16
CA HIS A 62 9.58 -7.22 -3.18
C HIS A 62 9.55 -5.98 -2.27
N ASP A 63 10.66 -5.27 -2.12
CA ASP A 63 10.73 -4.02 -1.33
C ASP A 63 10.18 -2.80 -2.11
N LEU A 64 9.89 -2.93 -3.42
CA LEU A 64 9.36 -1.88 -4.30
C LEU A 64 7.84 -1.67 -4.13
N LYS A 65 7.36 -1.63 -2.88
CA LYS A 65 5.94 -1.43 -2.58
C LYS A 65 5.74 -0.17 -1.75
N GLY A 66 4.81 0.68 -2.19
CA GLY A 66 4.45 1.91 -1.51
C GLY A 66 5.29 3.11 -2.00
N PRO A 67 5.49 4.13 -1.16
CA PRO A 67 6.26 5.32 -1.53
C PRO A 67 7.73 5.00 -1.82
N VAL A 68 8.17 5.37 -3.02
CA VAL A 68 9.52 5.18 -3.56
C VAL A 68 10.00 6.49 -4.19
N SER A 69 11.28 6.79 -4.02
CA SER A 69 11.96 7.87 -4.74
C SER A 69 13.13 7.29 -5.53
N ILE A 70 13.38 7.84 -6.71
CA ILE A 70 14.36 7.35 -7.68
C ILE A 70 15.48 8.39 -7.78
N PHE A 71 16.72 7.95 -7.56
CA PHE A 71 17.91 8.79 -7.58
C PHE A 71 18.89 8.35 -8.65
N PHE A 72 19.61 9.33 -9.20
CA PHE A 72 20.67 9.17 -10.18
C PHE A 72 22.02 9.33 -9.49
N ASN A 73 22.98 8.48 -9.84
CA ASN A 73 24.33 8.54 -9.28
C ASN A 73 25.19 9.58 -10.03
N SER A 74 24.78 10.86 -10.01
CA SER A 74 25.53 11.98 -10.57
C SER A 74 26.13 12.87 -9.47
N GLN A 75 27.06 13.76 -9.83
CA GLN A 75 27.64 14.76 -8.92
C GLN A 75 27.33 16.16 -9.43
N PRO A 76 26.37 16.90 -8.83
CA PRO A 76 25.56 16.59 -7.65
C PRO A 76 24.47 15.54 -7.91
N VAL A 77 24.03 14.85 -6.86
CA VAL A 77 23.01 13.80 -6.93
C VAL A 77 21.71 14.41 -7.47
N ARG A 78 21.08 13.72 -8.41
CA ARG A 78 19.77 14.10 -8.92
C ARG A 78 18.70 13.10 -8.50
N CYS A 79 17.46 13.57 -8.35
CA CYS A 79 16.28 12.75 -8.15
C CYS A 79 15.29 12.92 -9.30
N LEU A 80 14.51 11.87 -9.57
CA LEU A 80 13.42 11.92 -10.53
C LEU A 80 12.31 12.80 -9.93
N ALA A 81 11.99 13.89 -10.62
CA ALA A 81 10.90 14.78 -10.27
C ALA A 81 9.83 14.72 -11.35
N VAL A 82 8.57 14.67 -10.91
CA VAL A 82 7.40 14.80 -11.78
C VAL A 82 6.83 16.20 -11.63
N ASP A 83 6.73 16.91 -12.75
CA ASP A 83 5.97 18.14 -12.84
C ASP A 83 4.56 17.81 -13.34
N SER A 84 3.55 17.96 -12.47
CA SER A 84 2.15 17.64 -12.77
C SER A 84 1.54 18.56 -13.81
N ASP A 85 2.03 19.80 -13.91
CA ASP A 85 1.43 20.83 -14.75
C ASP A 85 1.83 20.64 -16.22
N GLN A 86 3.06 20.18 -16.44
CA GLN A 86 3.56 19.86 -17.78
C GLN A 86 3.43 18.38 -18.14
N GLY A 87 3.19 17.49 -17.17
CA GLY A 87 3.18 16.04 -17.38
C GLY A 87 4.55 15.47 -17.71
N VAL A 88 5.62 16.24 -17.45
CA VAL A 88 7.00 15.90 -17.81
C VAL A 88 7.73 15.33 -16.61
N VAL A 89 8.61 14.37 -16.89
CA VAL A 89 9.49 13.77 -15.90
C VAL A 89 10.92 14.23 -16.14
N GLN A 90 11.58 14.71 -15.09
CA GLN A 90 12.90 15.33 -15.18
C GLN A 90 13.83 14.89 -14.06
N GLY A 91 15.14 14.88 -14.32
CA GLY A 91 16.17 14.71 -13.30
C GLY A 91 16.53 16.05 -12.66
N VAL A 92 16.06 16.31 -11.45
CA VAL A 92 16.30 17.56 -10.69
C VAL A 92 17.38 17.31 -9.64
N MET A 93 18.21 18.32 -9.35
CA MET A 93 19.23 18.20 -8.30
C MET A 93 18.59 17.99 -6.93
N ALA A 94 19.06 16.97 -6.21
CA ALA A 94 18.66 16.72 -4.84
C ALA A 94 19.30 17.78 -3.93
N GLN A 95 18.45 18.49 -3.20
CA GLN A 95 18.85 19.47 -2.21
C GLN A 95 18.52 18.94 -0.81
N THR A 96 19.27 19.43 0.16
CA THR A 96 18.91 19.30 1.57
C THR A 96 17.97 20.43 1.96
N ASN A 97 17.26 20.31 3.08
CA ASN A 97 16.39 21.37 3.63
C ASN A 97 17.09 22.73 3.82
N HIS A 98 18.42 22.76 3.80
CA HIS A 98 19.24 23.98 3.91
C HIS A 98 19.67 24.55 2.55
N GLY A 99 19.16 24.02 1.43
CA GLY A 99 19.50 24.43 0.07
C GLY A 99 20.88 23.96 -0.41
N THR A 100 21.59 23.19 0.41
CA THR A 100 22.89 22.60 0.01
C THR A 100 22.65 21.40 -0.90
N LEU A 101 23.39 21.33 -2.01
CA LEU A 101 23.38 20.20 -2.93
C LEU A 101 23.86 18.93 -2.24
N VAL A 102 23.23 17.81 -2.55
CA VAL A 102 23.62 16.51 -2.01
C VAL A 102 24.65 15.87 -2.94
N ASP A 103 25.87 15.67 -2.44
CA ASP A 103 26.94 14.99 -3.19
C ASP A 103 27.00 13.48 -2.94
N SER A 104 26.31 13.00 -1.90
CA SER A 104 26.34 11.60 -1.49
C SER A 104 24.96 10.97 -1.51
N LEU A 105 24.83 9.88 -2.26
CA LEU A 105 23.59 9.13 -2.42
C LEU A 105 23.01 8.59 -1.11
N SER A 106 23.85 8.34 -0.09
CA SER A 106 23.41 7.92 1.24
C SER A 106 22.55 8.97 1.93
N MET A 107 22.91 10.25 1.81
CA MET A 107 22.21 11.38 2.43
C MET A 107 21.02 11.89 1.60
N ALA A 108 20.91 11.49 0.34
CA ALA A 108 19.83 11.93 -0.54
C ALA A 108 18.45 11.48 -0.02
N GLN A 109 17.53 12.42 0.15
CA GLN A 109 16.15 12.16 0.53
C GLN A 109 15.22 13.01 -0.35
N PRO A 110 13.99 12.56 -0.62
CA PRO A 110 13.04 13.36 -1.38
C PRO A 110 12.55 14.53 -0.51
N GLU A 111 12.76 15.74 -1.01
CA GLU A 111 12.33 16.98 -0.36
C GLU A 111 10.92 17.42 -0.79
N ALA A 112 10.60 17.27 -2.08
CA ALA A 112 9.30 17.63 -2.63
C ALA A 112 8.42 16.41 -2.86
N VAL A 113 7.10 16.63 -2.82
CA VAL A 113 6.10 15.59 -3.12
C VAL A 113 6.26 15.08 -4.56
N GLY A 114 6.68 15.95 -5.49
CA GLY A 114 6.99 15.58 -6.88
C GLY A 114 8.18 14.63 -7.04
N HIS A 115 9.01 14.44 -6.00
CA HIS A 115 10.14 13.50 -6.01
C HIS A 115 9.73 12.08 -5.55
N VAL A 116 8.49 11.91 -5.11
CA VAL A 116 7.96 10.66 -4.55
C VAL A 116 6.92 10.08 -5.48
N LEU A 117 7.08 8.79 -5.79
CA LEU A 117 6.16 7.97 -6.55
C LEU A 117 5.65 6.83 -5.67
N VAL A 118 4.42 6.36 -5.91
CA VAL A 118 3.88 5.16 -5.25
C VAL A 118 4.04 3.99 -6.20
N ALA A 119 4.93 3.07 -5.85
CA ALA A 119 5.16 1.83 -6.56
C ALA A 119 4.15 0.75 -6.13
N GLN A 120 3.49 0.12 -7.10
CA GLN A 120 2.54 -0.96 -6.87
C GLN A 120 2.77 -2.11 -7.84
N ARG A 121 2.85 -3.35 -7.33
CA ARG A 121 2.94 -4.54 -8.16
C ARG A 121 1.62 -4.79 -8.90
N VAL A 122 1.70 -4.99 -10.21
CA VAL A 122 0.57 -5.43 -11.04
C VAL A 122 0.44 -6.95 -10.94
N ARG A 123 -0.70 -7.43 -10.43
CA ARG A 123 -0.94 -8.87 -10.21
C ARG A 123 -1.66 -9.56 -11.38
N ASN A 124 -2.22 -8.80 -12.32
CA ASN A 124 -3.13 -9.32 -13.35
C ASN A 124 -2.48 -9.60 -14.72
N THR A 125 -1.15 -9.54 -14.81
CA THR A 125 -0.44 -10.19 -15.90
C THR A 125 -0.60 -11.68 -15.70
N GLY A 126 -1.28 -12.39 -16.62
CA GLY A 126 -1.76 -13.79 -16.53
C GLY A 126 -0.75 -14.91 -16.23
N SER A 127 0.35 -14.60 -15.55
CA SER A 127 1.26 -15.53 -14.90
C SER A 127 0.63 -16.10 -13.63
N THR A 128 0.50 -17.43 -13.62
CA THR A 128 0.11 -18.23 -12.47
C THR A 128 1.24 -18.32 -11.44
N SER A 129 0.98 -17.81 -10.23
CA SER A 129 1.53 -18.11 -8.89
C SER A 129 3.03 -18.41 -8.63
N LYS A 130 3.92 -18.48 -9.61
CA LYS A 130 5.39 -18.65 -9.45
C LYS A 130 6.18 -18.02 -10.61
N THR A 131 5.87 -16.79 -10.97
CA THR A 131 6.73 -16.05 -11.90
C THR A 131 8.08 -15.77 -11.22
N ALA A 132 9.17 -15.97 -11.97
CA ALA A 132 10.50 -15.58 -11.52
C ALA A 132 10.50 -14.09 -11.14
N ASP A 133 11.35 -13.71 -10.18
CA ASP A 133 11.43 -12.33 -9.67
C ASP A 133 11.72 -11.29 -10.79
N SER A 134 12.23 -11.73 -11.94
CA SER A 134 12.51 -10.91 -13.14
C SER A 134 11.27 -10.44 -13.91
N ASP A 135 10.14 -11.13 -13.80
CA ASP A 135 8.94 -10.85 -14.62
C ASP A 135 7.89 -10.04 -13.87
N LEU A 136 8.23 -9.58 -12.67
CA LEU A 136 7.31 -8.84 -11.82
C LEU A 136 7.09 -7.43 -12.38
N LYS A 137 5.86 -7.12 -12.81
CA LYS A 137 5.52 -5.79 -13.30
C LYS A 137 5.05 -4.88 -12.19
N TYR A 138 5.47 -3.62 -12.25
CA TYR A 138 5.14 -2.56 -11.31
C TYR A 138 4.56 -1.34 -12.05
N THR A 139 3.74 -0.58 -11.36
CA THR A 139 3.28 0.74 -11.79
C THR A 139 3.80 1.77 -10.81
N PHE A 140 4.12 2.96 -11.33
CA PHE A 140 4.54 4.10 -10.53
C PHE A 140 3.51 5.21 -10.65
N LYS A 141 2.89 5.57 -9.53
CA LYS A 141 1.85 6.59 -9.45
C LYS A 141 2.42 7.87 -8.86
N ALA A 142 2.26 8.99 -9.54
CA ALA A 142 2.63 10.30 -9.03
C ALA A 142 1.60 10.84 -8.02
N PHE A 143 1.94 11.96 -7.39
CA PHE A 143 1.12 12.58 -6.34
C PHE A 143 -0.20 13.14 -6.85
N ASP A 144 -0.26 13.51 -8.13
CA ASP A 144 -1.46 14.00 -8.83
C ASP A 144 -2.45 12.87 -9.17
N GLY A 145 -2.07 11.62 -8.92
CA GLY A 145 -2.89 10.46 -9.16
C GLY A 145 -2.68 9.81 -10.53
N LYS A 146 -1.82 10.37 -11.38
CA LYS A 146 -1.49 9.84 -12.70
C LYS A 146 -0.32 8.86 -12.62
N TYR A 147 -0.12 8.10 -13.70
CA TYR A 147 0.89 7.05 -13.78
C TYR A 147 2.03 7.42 -14.70
N LEU A 148 3.23 7.00 -14.33
CA LEU A 148 4.42 7.06 -15.18
C LEU A 148 4.23 6.16 -16.39
N SER A 149 4.20 6.77 -17.57
CA SER A 149 3.95 6.10 -18.85
C SER A 149 5.13 6.28 -19.80
N CYS A 150 5.34 5.29 -20.65
CA CYS A 150 6.28 5.35 -21.77
C CYS A 150 5.53 5.25 -23.08
N ASP A 151 5.88 6.08 -24.05
CA ASP A 151 5.43 5.92 -25.44
C ASP A 151 6.37 5.03 -26.26
N ALA A 152 5.88 4.54 -27.40
CA ALA A 152 6.68 3.80 -28.38
C ALA A 152 7.83 4.66 -28.96
N ALA A 153 7.68 5.98 -28.97
CA ALA A 153 8.74 6.92 -29.33
C ALA A 153 9.84 7.06 -28.25
N GLY A 154 9.68 6.41 -27.09
CA GLY A 154 10.59 6.51 -25.94
C GLY A 154 10.47 7.83 -25.18
N THR A 155 9.33 8.52 -25.27
CA THR A 155 9.04 9.70 -24.44
C THR A 155 8.35 9.24 -23.15
N VAL A 156 8.80 9.79 -22.01
CA VAL A 156 8.28 9.44 -20.68
C VAL A 156 7.41 10.58 -20.18
N THR A 157 6.14 10.30 -19.89
CA THR A 157 5.17 11.31 -19.41
C THR A 157 4.31 10.76 -18.28
N VAL A 158 3.68 11.67 -17.53
CA VAL A 158 2.79 11.36 -16.41
C VAL A 158 1.43 12.00 -16.67
N ASP A 159 0.70 11.46 -17.64
CA ASP A 159 -0.60 12.01 -18.06
C ASP A 159 -1.77 11.05 -17.79
N GLN A 160 -1.50 9.75 -17.71
CA GLN A 160 -2.53 8.73 -17.72
C GLN A 160 -3.12 8.49 -16.33
N LEU A 161 -4.45 8.52 -16.22
CA LEU A 161 -5.20 8.21 -14.99
C LEU A 161 -5.44 6.71 -14.79
N ALA A 162 -5.24 5.92 -15.84
CA ALA A 162 -5.50 4.48 -15.85
C ALA A 162 -4.19 3.72 -16.08
N VAL A 163 -4.11 2.54 -15.48
CA VAL A 163 -3.01 1.61 -15.71
C VAL A 163 -3.31 0.81 -16.97
N GLY A 164 -2.50 1.01 -18.00
CA GLY A 164 -2.43 0.17 -19.18
C GLY A 164 -1.03 -0.42 -19.36
N PRO A 165 -0.74 -0.99 -20.55
CA PRO A 165 0.59 -1.53 -20.86
C PRO A 165 1.70 -0.51 -20.79
N ARG A 166 1.43 0.74 -21.18
CA ARG A 166 2.45 1.80 -21.24
C ARG A 166 2.91 2.29 -19.87
N GLU A 167 2.11 2.03 -18.84
CA GLU A 167 2.35 2.39 -17.44
C GLU A 167 2.95 1.22 -16.64
N MET A 168 3.12 0.06 -17.27
CA MET A 168 3.76 -1.11 -16.66
C MET A 168 5.27 -1.07 -16.87
N TRP A 169 6.00 -1.22 -15.78
CA TRP A 169 7.46 -1.23 -15.74
C TRP A 169 7.97 -2.51 -15.10
N THR A 170 9.03 -3.08 -15.66
CA THR A 170 9.71 -4.25 -15.09
C THR A 170 11.03 -3.80 -14.46
N PRO A 171 11.18 -3.84 -13.13
CA PRO A 171 12.42 -3.48 -12.47
C PRO A 171 13.46 -4.59 -12.61
N VAL A 172 14.64 -4.22 -13.10
CA VAL A 172 15.81 -5.11 -13.22
C VAL A 172 16.82 -4.69 -12.16
N ILE A 173 16.99 -5.51 -11.12
CA ILE A 173 17.96 -5.26 -10.04
C ILE A 173 19.31 -5.85 -10.43
N ARG A 174 20.37 -5.04 -10.37
CA ARG A 174 21.78 -5.42 -10.54
C ARG A 174 22.57 -5.03 -9.30
N GLU A 175 23.84 -5.41 -9.26
CA GLU A 175 24.76 -5.01 -8.18
C GLU A 175 25.00 -3.49 -8.15
N THR A 176 24.98 -2.85 -9.32
CA THR A 176 25.22 -1.40 -9.48
C THR A 176 24.00 -0.54 -9.17
N GLY A 177 22.79 -1.11 -9.19
CA GLY A 177 21.54 -0.38 -8.99
C GLY A 177 20.35 -1.08 -9.65
N ILE A 178 19.28 -0.32 -9.85
CA ILE A 178 17.98 -0.77 -10.37
C ILE A 178 17.70 -0.02 -11.67
N SER A 179 17.36 -0.76 -12.72
CA SER A 179 16.91 -0.22 -14.01
C SER A 179 15.43 -0.50 -14.21
N LEU A 180 14.73 0.37 -14.92
CA LEU A 180 13.31 0.19 -15.25
C LEU A 180 13.14 -0.09 -16.74
N GLN A 181 12.61 -1.26 -17.07
CA GLN A 181 12.29 -1.66 -18.43
C GLN A 181 10.83 -1.34 -18.72
N SER A 182 10.56 -0.71 -19.87
CA SER A 182 9.22 -0.47 -20.38
C SER A 182 8.66 -1.71 -21.08
N VAL A 183 7.41 -1.65 -21.53
CA VAL A 183 6.81 -2.72 -22.37
C VAL A 183 7.45 -2.81 -23.76
N TYR A 184 8.23 -1.83 -24.17
CA TYR A 184 8.93 -1.80 -25.47
C TYR A 184 10.36 -2.37 -25.39
N ASP A 185 10.70 -3.06 -24.30
CA ASP A 185 12.05 -3.58 -24.04
C ASP A 185 13.16 -2.51 -24.03
N THR A 186 12.77 -1.26 -23.82
CA THR A 186 13.67 -0.12 -23.62
C THR A 186 13.77 0.24 -22.13
N PHE A 187 14.87 0.88 -21.76
CA PHE A 187 15.16 1.27 -20.38
C PHE A 187 14.96 2.77 -20.18
N LEU A 188 14.39 3.11 -19.02
CA LEU A 188 14.35 4.49 -18.54
C LEU A 188 15.79 5.02 -18.50
N THR A 189 16.01 6.16 -19.14
CA THR A 189 17.31 6.78 -19.35
C THR A 189 17.21 8.25 -18.96
N VAL A 190 18.25 8.77 -18.32
CA VAL A 190 18.36 10.21 -18.09
C VAL A 190 19.40 10.80 -19.01
N GLY A 191 19.06 11.93 -19.63
CA GLY A 191 19.94 12.72 -20.47
C GLY A 191 21.09 13.28 -19.66
N PHE A 192 22.14 12.48 -19.51
CA PHE A 192 23.40 12.87 -18.90
C PHE A 192 24.25 13.62 -19.93
N ASP A 193 24.56 14.88 -19.64
CA ASP A 193 25.53 15.66 -20.42
C ASP A 193 26.81 15.87 -19.57
N PRO A 194 27.95 15.29 -19.96
CA PRO A 194 29.20 15.40 -19.21
C PRO A 194 29.76 16.83 -19.15
N GLN A 195 29.41 17.71 -20.10
CA GLN A 195 29.90 19.10 -20.07
C GLN A 195 29.08 19.99 -19.12
N HIS A 196 27.85 19.56 -18.83
CA HIS A 196 26.89 20.29 -18.01
C HIS A 196 26.50 19.50 -16.77
N GLU A 197 27.42 18.69 -16.21
CA GLU A 197 27.10 17.82 -15.07
C GLU A 197 26.63 18.60 -13.84
N SER A 198 27.22 19.78 -13.58
CA SER A 198 26.85 20.65 -12.45
C SER A 198 25.85 21.75 -12.81
N SER A 199 25.27 21.72 -14.02
CA SER A 199 24.28 22.74 -14.39
C SER A 199 22.99 22.57 -13.59
N PRO A 200 22.32 23.68 -13.22
CA PRO A 200 21.04 23.63 -12.53
C PRO A 200 19.88 23.25 -13.44
N THR A 201 20.14 23.06 -14.74
CA THR A 201 19.10 22.70 -15.71
C THR A 201 18.62 21.27 -15.44
N PRO A 202 17.30 21.04 -15.38
CA PRO A 202 16.76 19.70 -15.23
C PRO A 202 17.18 18.82 -16.41
N TRP A 203 17.53 17.58 -16.12
CA TRP A 203 17.89 16.63 -17.16
C TRP A 203 16.63 16.00 -17.77
N PRO A 204 16.54 15.91 -19.11
CA PRO A 204 15.43 15.23 -19.74
C PRO A 204 15.48 13.74 -19.43
N VAL A 205 14.33 13.12 -19.31
CA VAL A 205 14.18 11.68 -19.08
C VAL A 205 13.50 11.06 -20.29
N ASP A 206 14.09 10.01 -20.84
CA ASP A 206 13.59 9.30 -22.01
C ASP A 206 13.71 7.78 -21.83
N CYS A 207 13.24 7.02 -22.81
CA CYS A 207 13.19 5.57 -22.75
C CYS A 207 13.42 4.95 -24.13
N LYS A 208 14.58 5.26 -24.71
CA LYS A 208 14.95 4.85 -26.09
C LYS A 208 16.00 3.75 -26.14
N THR A 209 16.84 3.65 -25.12
CA THR A 209 17.98 2.74 -25.12
C THR A 209 17.56 1.34 -24.68
N ASP A 210 18.04 0.32 -25.39
CA ASP A 210 17.82 -1.11 -25.14
C ASP A 210 18.90 -1.74 -24.25
N GLN A 211 20.01 -1.04 -24.02
CA GLN A 211 21.10 -1.47 -23.15
C GLN A 211 21.11 -0.75 -21.81
N ILE A 212 21.48 -1.49 -20.76
CA ILE A 212 21.65 -0.94 -19.41
C ILE A 212 23.08 -0.43 -19.28
N GLY A 213 23.23 0.90 -19.27
CA GLY A 213 24.46 1.61 -18.93
C GLY A 213 24.31 2.43 -17.65
N PHE A 214 25.21 3.42 -17.51
CA PHE A 214 25.24 4.31 -16.36
C PHE A 214 23.98 5.17 -16.24
N CYS A 215 23.50 5.73 -17.36
CA CYS A 215 22.34 6.63 -17.39
C CYS A 215 20.99 5.92 -17.16
N GLN A 216 20.99 4.58 -17.22
CA GLN A 216 19.83 3.70 -17.01
C GLN A 216 19.85 3.02 -15.63
N THR A 217 20.90 3.25 -14.85
CA THR A 217 21.07 2.64 -13.53
C THR A 217 20.68 3.65 -12.45
N PHE A 218 19.68 3.29 -11.65
CA PHE A 218 19.14 4.15 -10.61
C PHE A 218 19.27 3.54 -9.23
N VAL A 219 19.26 4.37 -8.21
CA VAL A 219 19.11 3.91 -6.83
C VAL A 219 17.74 4.33 -6.34
N MET A 220 16.93 3.32 -6.03
CA MET A 220 15.60 3.56 -5.48
C MET A 220 15.64 3.47 -3.97
N LYS A 221 14.99 4.42 -3.30
CA LYS A 221 14.77 4.38 -1.86
C LYS A 221 13.28 4.24 -1.59
N CYS A 222 12.91 3.34 -0.70
CA CYS A 222 11.54 3.19 -0.21
C CYS A 222 11.43 3.65 1.24
N GLN A 223 10.25 4.15 1.63
CA GLN A 223 9.98 4.51 3.02
C GLN A 223 9.89 3.23 3.87
N THR A 224 10.55 3.19 5.03
CA THR A 224 10.64 1.99 5.90
C THR A 224 9.27 1.42 6.30
N ARG A 225 8.20 2.24 6.32
CA ARG A 225 6.82 1.76 6.54
C ARG A 225 6.27 0.87 5.41
N GLY A 226 6.79 1.03 4.19
CA GLY A 226 6.45 0.24 2.99
C GLY A 226 7.18 -1.11 2.91
N ARG A 227 8.28 -1.27 3.66
CA ARG A 227 8.79 -2.60 4.03
C ARG A 227 7.80 -3.20 5.03
N SER A 228 6.64 -3.67 4.55
CA SER A 228 6.04 -4.80 5.24
C SER A 228 7.15 -5.84 5.28
N LEU A 229 7.62 -6.20 6.47
CA LEU A 229 8.33 -7.46 6.70
C LEU A 229 7.76 -8.47 5.72
N ALA A 230 8.61 -9.13 4.94
CA ALA A 230 8.26 -10.05 3.86
C ALA A 230 7.46 -11.28 4.35
N SER A 231 6.36 -11.02 5.04
CA SER A 231 5.45 -11.91 5.69
C SER A 231 4.06 -11.35 5.40
N THR A 232 3.35 -12.10 4.57
CA THR A 232 1.91 -11.99 4.39
C THR A 232 1.49 -10.86 3.43
N ASP A 233 1.70 -11.13 2.14
CA ASP A 233 0.73 -10.71 1.14
C ASP A 233 -0.68 -11.05 1.67
N PRO A 234 -1.59 -10.08 1.84
CA PRO A 234 -2.95 -10.36 2.33
C PRO A 234 -3.74 -11.26 1.36
N ASP A 235 -3.27 -11.42 0.11
CA ASP A 235 -3.89 -12.23 -0.94
C ASP A 235 -3.02 -13.40 -1.45
N ALA A 236 -1.81 -13.58 -0.93
CA ALA A 236 -1.06 -14.82 -1.20
C ALA A 236 -1.88 -16.00 -0.65
N PRO A 237 -1.71 -17.22 -1.18
CA PRO A 237 -2.40 -18.39 -0.66
C PRO A 237 -1.79 -18.80 0.68
N THR A 238 -1.98 -17.96 1.72
CA THR A 238 -1.71 -18.29 3.12
C THR A 238 -2.52 -19.52 3.55
N LEU A 239 -3.59 -19.84 2.81
CA LEU A 239 -4.36 -21.09 2.90
C LEU A 239 -3.48 -22.35 2.84
N ALA A 240 -2.37 -22.35 2.11
CA ALA A 240 -1.51 -23.53 1.98
C ALA A 240 -0.65 -23.78 3.23
N SER A 241 -0.25 -22.70 3.91
CA SER A 241 0.57 -22.75 5.13
C SER A 241 -0.25 -22.87 6.42
N MET A 242 -1.50 -22.39 6.40
CA MET A 242 -2.36 -22.34 7.58
C MET A 242 -3.03 -23.68 7.91
N ASP A 243 -3.37 -23.86 9.19
CA ASP A 243 -4.22 -24.98 9.63
C ASP A 243 -5.55 -24.99 8.88
N THR A 244 -6.10 -26.20 8.63
CA THR A 244 -7.31 -26.38 7.82
C THR A 244 -8.50 -25.56 8.33
N ALA A 245 -8.59 -25.35 9.65
CA ALA A 245 -9.62 -24.53 10.28
C ALA A 245 -9.40 -23.03 10.05
N ASN A 246 -8.16 -22.55 10.13
CA ASN A 246 -7.82 -21.15 9.91
C ASN A 246 -7.99 -20.78 8.43
N ALA A 247 -7.63 -21.68 7.51
CA ALA A 247 -7.83 -21.51 6.09
C ALA A 247 -9.34 -21.42 5.73
N GLU A 248 -10.17 -22.25 6.35
CA GLU A 248 -11.63 -22.18 6.23
C GLU A 248 -12.16 -20.83 6.74
N GLN A 249 -11.75 -20.41 7.94
CA GLN A 249 -12.15 -19.11 8.51
C GLN A 249 -11.75 -17.91 7.65
N GLU A 250 -10.52 -17.91 7.11
CA GLU A 250 -10.04 -16.81 6.27
C GLU A 250 -10.81 -16.75 4.94
N SER A 251 -11.07 -17.90 4.33
CA SER A 251 -11.91 -17.99 3.13
C SER A 251 -13.33 -17.49 3.41
N ILE A 252 -13.97 -17.89 4.51
CA ILE A 252 -15.32 -17.43 4.86
C ILE A 252 -15.33 -15.93 5.14
N LYS A 253 -14.35 -15.39 5.87
CA LYS A 253 -14.25 -13.94 6.14
C LYS A 253 -14.13 -13.09 4.89
N ARG A 254 -13.45 -13.58 3.85
CA ARG A 254 -13.27 -12.85 2.58
C ARG A 254 -14.57 -12.74 1.79
N TYR A 255 -15.44 -13.75 1.85
CA TYR A 255 -16.58 -13.88 0.92
C TYR A 255 -17.96 -13.92 1.59
N GLN A 256 -18.03 -13.97 2.92
CA GLN A 256 -19.29 -13.88 3.65
C GLN A 256 -19.81 -12.43 3.66
N SER A 257 -21.07 -12.27 3.27
CA SER A 257 -21.76 -10.98 3.36
C SER A 257 -22.02 -10.59 4.82
N GLY A 258 -21.56 -9.40 5.22
CA GLY A 258 -21.65 -8.88 6.58
C GLY A 258 -20.41 -9.24 7.42
N ARG A 259 -19.62 -8.22 7.81
CA ARG A 259 -18.45 -8.32 8.70
C ARG A 259 -18.89 -8.69 10.12
N THR A 260 -19.39 -9.91 10.29
CA THR A 260 -19.83 -10.42 11.58
C THR A 260 -18.60 -10.99 12.28
N SER A 261 -18.38 -10.61 13.54
CA SER A 261 -17.23 -11.05 14.34
C SER A 261 -17.09 -12.57 14.47
N HIS A 262 -18.18 -13.31 14.22
CA HIS A 262 -18.22 -14.78 14.28
C HIS A 262 -18.70 -15.37 12.94
N PRO A 263 -17.77 -15.83 12.09
CA PRO A 263 -18.13 -16.52 10.85
C PRO A 263 -18.83 -17.84 11.17
N TYR A 264 -19.88 -18.17 10.42
CA TYR A 264 -20.57 -19.45 10.56
C TYR A 264 -19.72 -20.54 9.92
N MET A 265 -19.20 -21.47 10.73
CA MET A 265 -18.40 -22.59 10.28
C MET A 265 -19.26 -23.83 10.08
N VAL A 266 -18.98 -24.61 9.03
CA VAL A 266 -19.66 -25.89 8.79
C VAL A 266 -18.99 -26.97 9.62
N THR A 267 -19.60 -27.33 10.75
CA THR A 267 -19.12 -28.39 11.64
C THR A 267 -19.30 -29.77 10.98
N GLY A 268 -18.22 -30.58 10.91
CA GLY A 268 -18.33 -32.02 10.63
C GLY A 268 -17.51 -32.60 9.46
N HIS A 269 -16.77 -31.80 8.68
CA HIS A 269 -16.04 -32.30 7.49
C HIS A 269 -14.52 -32.03 7.49
N ASP A 270 -13.90 -31.87 8.65
CA ASP A 270 -12.46 -31.57 8.76
C ASP A 270 -11.55 -32.67 8.19
N ARG A 271 -12.03 -33.93 8.20
CA ARG A 271 -11.31 -35.05 7.60
C ARG A 271 -11.21 -34.93 6.07
N VAL A 272 -12.22 -34.34 5.43
CA VAL A 272 -12.25 -34.12 3.98
C VAL A 272 -11.25 -33.03 3.60
N LEU A 273 -11.19 -31.92 4.36
CA LEU A 273 -10.17 -30.88 4.15
C LEU A 273 -8.75 -31.40 4.38
N LYS A 274 -8.53 -32.22 5.42
CA LYS A 274 -7.21 -32.83 5.66
C LYS A 274 -6.77 -33.79 4.56
N ARG A 275 -7.71 -34.50 3.93
CA ARG A 275 -7.44 -35.34 2.75
C ARG A 275 -7.17 -34.48 1.52
N ALA A 276 -8.04 -33.51 1.23
CA ALA A 276 -7.88 -32.58 0.12
C ALA A 276 -6.58 -31.76 0.20
N ARG A 277 -6.09 -31.45 1.41
CA ARG A 277 -4.77 -30.83 1.62
C ARG A 277 -3.62 -31.75 1.21
N ARG A 278 -3.70 -33.05 1.51
CA ARG A 278 -2.71 -34.04 1.05
C ARG A 278 -2.76 -34.24 -0.46
N ASP A 279 -3.95 -34.19 -1.04
CA ASP A 279 -4.17 -34.39 -2.47
C ASP A 279 -3.96 -33.11 -3.31
N GLY A 280 -3.61 -31.98 -2.67
CA GLY A 280 -3.41 -30.68 -3.32
C GLY A 280 -4.70 -29.96 -3.77
N LYS A 281 -5.87 -30.54 -3.53
CA LYS A 281 -7.20 -30.05 -3.93
C LYS A 281 -7.91 -29.24 -2.84
N MET A 282 -7.15 -28.57 -1.97
CA MET A 282 -7.70 -27.86 -0.81
C MET A 282 -8.61 -26.69 -1.21
N ALA A 283 -8.28 -25.99 -2.30
CA ALA A 283 -9.08 -24.85 -2.79
C ALA A 283 -10.47 -25.29 -3.29
N GLU A 284 -10.53 -26.40 -4.03
CA GLU A 284 -11.79 -27.01 -4.52
C GLU A 284 -12.67 -27.43 -3.34
N ALA A 285 -12.10 -28.16 -2.37
CA ALA A 285 -12.84 -28.61 -1.20
C ALA A 285 -13.35 -27.46 -0.30
N LEU A 286 -12.65 -26.33 -0.25
CA LEU A 286 -13.12 -25.12 0.42
C LEU A 286 -14.26 -24.44 -0.35
N LEU A 287 -14.22 -24.49 -1.68
CA LEU A 287 -15.27 -23.95 -2.56
C LEU A 287 -16.57 -24.76 -2.40
N ASP A 288 -16.49 -26.10 -2.42
CA ASP A 288 -17.63 -26.99 -2.17
C ASP A 288 -18.28 -26.73 -0.79
N ARG A 289 -17.46 -26.42 0.23
CA ARG A 289 -17.97 -26.06 1.56
C ARG A 289 -18.65 -24.69 1.57
N ARG A 290 -18.14 -23.73 0.80
CA ARG A 290 -18.72 -22.39 0.66
C ARG A 290 -20.01 -22.37 -0.15
N GLU A 291 -20.12 -23.16 -1.21
CA GLU A 291 -21.37 -23.34 -1.98
C GLU A 291 -22.52 -23.83 -1.08
N ARG A 292 -22.23 -24.75 -0.16
CA ARG A 292 -23.21 -25.23 0.82
C ARG A 292 -23.67 -24.15 1.80
N GLN A 293 -22.91 -23.06 1.97
CA GLN A 293 -23.28 -21.96 2.85
C GLN A 293 -24.28 -21.04 2.17
N LYS A 294 -25.46 -20.89 2.77
CA LYS A 294 -26.51 -20.01 2.21
C LYS A 294 -26.13 -18.52 2.18
N SER A 295 -25.17 -18.11 3.00
CA SER A 295 -24.70 -16.73 3.18
C SER A 295 -23.62 -16.27 2.21
N ASP A 296 -23.04 -17.19 1.43
CA ASP A 296 -22.06 -16.86 0.41
C ASP A 296 -22.79 -16.50 -0.90
N ARG A 297 -22.58 -15.26 -1.37
CA ARG A 297 -23.18 -14.76 -2.62
C ARG A 297 -22.37 -15.15 -3.84
N TYR A 298 -21.09 -15.47 -3.67
CA TYR A 298 -20.15 -15.70 -4.77
C TYR A 298 -20.10 -17.17 -5.22
N CYS A 299 -20.70 -18.07 -4.45
CA CYS A 299 -20.75 -19.50 -4.75
C CYS A 299 -22.17 -19.98 -5.11
N LYS A 300 -23.07 -19.07 -5.52
CA LYS A 300 -24.44 -19.36 -5.98
C LYS A 300 -24.69 -18.78 -7.36
#